data_AF-J4V0T0-F1
#
_entry.id   AF-J4V0T0-F1
#
_cell.length_a   1.000
_cell.length_b   1.000
_cell.length_c   1.000
_cell.angle_alpha   90.00
_cell.angle_beta   90.00
_cell.angle_gamma   90.00
#
_symmetry.space_group_name_H-M   'P 1'
#
loop_
_entity.id
_entity.type
_entity.pdbx_description
1 polymer ?
#
loop_
_entity_poly.entity_id
_entity_poly.type
_entity_poly.pdbx_seq_one_letter_code
_entity_poly.pdbx_strand_id
1 'polypeptide(L)'
;MPATAELIASNKSNEDVAKEINADWLIYQTLDDLIDSVREGNPEIKEFETSIFTGKYFTPLVENYLEELEISRKDELKLQREKTKAKG
;
A
#
# COMPACT_ATOMS: atom_id res chain seq x y z
N MET A 1 5.52 0.78 3.16
CA MET A 1 4.84 0.51 1.88
C MET A 1 5.41 1.40 0.80
N PRO A 2 5.49 0.94 -0.46
CA PRO A 2 5.90 1.77 -1.60
C PRO A 2 4.92 2.92 -1.83
N ALA A 3 5.26 3.86 -2.72
CA ALA A 3 4.38 4.97 -3.09
C ALA A 3 3.04 4.45 -3.62
N THR A 4 1.98 5.24 -3.48
CA THR A 4 0.64 4.87 -3.98
C THR A 4 0.68 4.58 -5.48
N ALA A 5 1.50 5.33 -6.23
CA ALA A 5 1.71 5.13 -7.67
C ALA A 5 2.45 3.83 -8.03
N GLU A 6 3.14 3.20 -7.07
CA GLU A 6 3.87 1.95 -7.27
C GLU A 6 3.01 0.72 -6.91
N LEU A 7 1.82 0.92 -6.35
CA LEU A 7 0.87 -0.16 -6.05
C LEU A 7 0.12 -0.53 -7.33
N ILE A 8 0.24 -1.79 -7.75
CA ILE A 8 -0.41 -2.30 -8.97
C ILE A 8 -1.94 -2.15 -8.95
N ALA A 9 -2.55 -2.21 -7.77
CA ALA A 9 -4.00 -2.09 -7.58
C ALA A 9 -4.47 -0.64 -7.43
N SER A 10 -3.56 0.34 -7.38
CA SER A 10 -3.94 1.75 -7.21
C SER A 10 -4.69 2.25 -8.45
N ASN A 11 -5.90 2.77 -8.24
CA ASN A 11 -6.81 3.25 -9.29
C ASN A 11 -7.10 2.23 -10.41
N LYS A 12 -6.93 0.93 -10.14
CA LYS A 12 -7.23 -0.15 -11.09
C LYS A 12 -8.37 -1.02 -10.56
N SER A 13 -9.21 -1.51 -11.48
CA SER A 13 -10.17 -2.55 -11.13
C SER A 13 -9.47 -3.90 -10.97
N ASN A 14 -10.12 -4.87 -10.32
CA ASN A 14 -9.59 -6.24 -10.22
C ASN A 14 -9.31 -6.85 -11.61
N GLU A 15 -10.12 -6.52 -12.61
CA GLU A 15 -9.92 -6.98 -13.99
C GLU A 15 -8.67 -6.38 -14.62
N ASP A 16 -8.40 -5.09 -14.37
CA ASP A 16 -7.21 -4.43 -14.87
C ASP A 16 -5.95 -5.00 -14.22
N VAL A 17 -6.00 -5.28 -12.92
CA VAL A 17 -4.88 -5.92 -12.21
C VAL A 17 -4.65 -7.34 -12.73
N ALA A 18 -5.72 -8.13 -12.92
CA ALA A 18 -5.61 -9.49 -13.47
C ALA A 18 -4.95 -9.50 -14.85
N LYS A 19 -5.34 -8.57 -15.74
CA LYS A 19 -4.73 -8.40 -17.06
C LYS A 19 -3.26 -7.99 -16.96
N GLU A 20 -2.93 -7.04 -16.08
CA GLU A 20 -1.56 -6.55 -15.88
C GLU A 20 -0.60 -7.66 -15.44
N ILE A 21 -1.06 -8.57 -14.58
CA ILE A 21 -0.26 -9.72 -14.11
C ILE A 21 -0.41 -10.96 -14.99
N ASN A 22 -1.18 -10.88 -16.08
CA ASN A 22 -1.49 -11.97 -17.00
C ASN A 22 -2.09 -13.21 -16.29
N ALA A 23 -3.04 -12.98 -15.39
CA ALA A 23 -3.78 -14.03 -14.70
C ALA A 23 -5.14 -14.26 -15.37
N ASP A 24 -5.52 -15.53 -15.51
CA ASP A 24 -6.85 -15.93 -15.98
C ASP A 24 -7.96 -15.51 -15.00
N TRP A 25 -7.64 -15.46 -13.71
CA TRP A 25 -8.56 -15.04 -12.67
C TRP A 25 -7.80 -14.43 -11.48
N LEU A 26 -8.41 -13.41 -10.87
CA LEU A 26 -7.91 -12.73 -9.68
C LEU A 26 -9.05 -12.58 -8.67
N ILE A 27 -8.76 -12.93 -7.42
CA ILE A 27 -9.66 -12.73 -6.30
C ILE A 27 -8.90 -12.05 -5.16
N TYR A 28 -9.53 -11.05 -4.56
CA TYR A 28 -9.07 -10.43 -3.31
C TYR A 28 -10.00 -10.86 -2.18
N GLN A 29 -9.43 -11.07 -0.99
CA GLN A 29 -10.22 -11.18 0.23
C GLN A 29 -10.98 -9.87 0.46
N THR A 30 -12.21 -9.95 0.97
CA THR A 30 -12.92 -8.75 1.38
C THR A 30 -12.32 -8.20 2.67
N LEU A 31 -12.40 -6.87 2.86
CA LEU A 31 -11.89 -6.26 4.08
C LEU A 31 -12.66 -6.75 5.32
N ASP A 32 -13.97 -6.99 5.18
CA ASP A 32 -14.82 -7.48 6.26
C ASP A 32 -14.40 -8.90 6.69
N ASP A 33 -14.18 -9.80 5.73
CA ASP A 33 -13.70 -11.16 6.03
C ASP A 33 -12.32 -11.15 6.70
N LEU A 34 -11.44 -10.23 6.30
CA LEU A 34 -10.13 -10.08 6.91
C LEU A 34 -10.25 -9.62 8.38
N ILE A 35 -11.11 -8.64 8.65
CA ILE A 35 -11.37 -8.15 10.01
C ILE A 35 -11.93 -9.28 10.89
N ASP A 36 -12.91 -10.03 10.38
CA ASP A 36 -13.55 -11.09 11.14
C ASP A 36 -12.59 -12.26 11.40
N SER A 37 -11.73 -12.61 10.43
CA SER A 37 -10.68 -13.61 10.61
C SER A 37 -9.71 -13.26 11.74
N VAL A 38 -9.37 -11.96 11.89
CA VAL A 38 -8.48 -11.51 12.98
C VAL A 38 -9.22 -11.46 14.31
N ARG A 39 -10.49 -11.03 14.33
CA ARG A 39 -11.32 -11.00 15.54
C ARG A 39 -11.56 -12.39 16.14
N GLU A 40 -11.60 -13.43 15.32
CA GLU A 40 -11.70 -14.81 15.82
C GLU A 40 -10.59 -15.14 16.83
N GLY A 41 -9.37 -14.63 16.60
CA GLY A 41 -8.24 -14.80 17.51
C GLY A 41 -8.34 -13.97 18.79
N ASN A 42 -9.02 -12.82 18.76
CA ASN A 42 -9.27 -11.98 19.94
C ASN A 42 -10.52 -11.09 19.76
N PRO A 43 -11.68 -11.52 20.28
CA PRO A 43 -12.94 -10.77 20.15
C PRO A 43 -12.97 -9.41 20.86
N GLU A 44 -12.03 -9.12 21.77
CA GLU A 44 -11.96 -7.84 22.49
C GLU A 44 -11.49 -6.70 21.59
N ILE A 45 -10.86 -6.99 20.44
CA ILE A 45 -10.42 -5.98 19.48
C ILE A 45 -11.60 -5.48 18.66
N LYS A 46 -12.01 -4.23 18.92
CA LYS A 46 -13.19 -3.61 18.29
C LYS A 46 -12.89 -2.99 16.93
N GLU A 47 -11.74 -2.36 16.81
CA GLU A 47 -11.34 -1.58 15.65
C GLU A 47 -9.93 -1.93 15.21
N PHE A 48 -9.69 -1.87 13.90
CA PHE A 48 -8.41 -2.16 13.27
C PHE A 48 -7.96 -0.95 12.44
N GLU A 49 -6.65 -0.74 12.42
CA GLU A 49 -6.02 0.21 11.51
C GLU A 49 -6.08 -0.39 10.09
N THR A 50 -6.90 0.20 9.22
CA THR A 50 -7.19 -0.30 7.85
C THR A 50 -6.96 0.77 6.79
N SER A 51 -6.19 1.82 7.10
CA SER A 51 -5.96 2.96 6.20
C SER A 51 -5.40 2.55 4.85
N ILE A 52 -4.58 1.51 4.79
CA ILE A 52 -3.98 1.01 3.55
C ILE A 52 -5.02 0.43 2.57
N PHE A 53 -6.20 0.04 3.07
CA PHE A 53 -7.30 -0.49 2.27
C PHE A 53 -8.39 0.56 2.01
N THR A 54 -8.66 1.42 2.99
CA THR A 54 -9.79 2.36 2.97
C THR A 54 -9.41 3.80 2.66
N GLY A 55 -8.12 4.14 2.72
CA GLY A 55 -7.61 5.51 2.71
C GLY A 55 -7.91 6.30 3.99
N LYS A 56 -8.57 5.69 4.99
CA LYS A 56 -8.97 6.37 6.23
C LYS A 56 -7.95 6.11 7.33
N TYR A 57 -7.08 7.08 7.56
CA TYR A 57 -6.09 7.03 8.63
C TYR A 57 -6.73 7.34 9.98
N PHE A 58 -6.48 6.47 10.97
CA PHE A 58 -6.99 6.66 12.32
C PHE A 58 -6.45 7.94 12.96
N THR A 59 -5.17 8.22 12.72
CA THR A 59 -4.54 9.51 13.04
C THR A 59 -4.72 10.49 11.89
N PRO A 60 -5.11 11.76 12.16
CA PRO A 60 -5.15 12.78 11.13
C PRO A 60 -3.78 12.92 10.47
N LEU A 61 -3.75 12.88 9.14
CA LEU A 61 -2.56 13.19 8.38
C LEU A 61 -2.39 14.70 8.32
N VAL A 62 -1.14 15.14 8.45
CA VAL A 62 -0.76 16.51 8.07
C VAL A 62 -0.87 16.63 6.55
N GLU A 63 -1.30 17.79 6.07
CA GLU A 63 -1.38 18.08 4.65
C GLU A 63 -0.04 17.77 3.95
N ASN A 64 -0.11 17.16 2.77
CA ASN A 64 1.06 16.77 1.95
C ASN A 64 2.03 15.74 2.57
N TYR A 65 1.76 15.23 3.78
CA TYR A 65 2.68 14.31 4.46
C TYR A 65 3.08 13.08 3.62
N LEU A 66 2.11 12.44 2.97
CA LEU A 66 2.38 11.25 2.15
C LEU A 66 3.18 11.59 0.88
N GLU A 67 2.90 12.75 0.26
CA GLU A 67 3.64 13.21 -0.92
C GLU A 67 5.09 13.54 -0.57
N GLU A 68 5.32 14.23 0.55
CA GLU A 68 6.67 14.52 1.06
C GLU A 68 7.44 13.24 1.37
N LEU A 69 6.77 12.24 1.95
CA LEU A 69 7.36 10.93 2.23
C LEU A 69 7.73 10.19 0.93
N GLU A 70 6.91 10.28 -0.10
CA GLU A 70 7.21 9.71 -1.42
C GLU A 70 8.39 10.40 -2.11
N ILE A 71 8.46 11.74 -2.06
CA ILE A 71 9.57 12.53 -2.60
C ILE A 71 10.88 12.16 -1.89
N SER A 72 10.87 12.15 -0.55
CA SER A 72 12.04 11.82 0.27
C SER A 72 12.62 10.45 -0.09
N ARG A 73 11.77 9.43 -0.29
CA ARG A 73 12.21 8.09 -0.69
C ARG A 73 12.80 8.06 -2.10
N LYS A 74 12.23 8.80 -3.06
CA LYS A 74 12.79 8.89 -4.43
C LYS A 74 14.17 9.51 -4.41
N ASP A 75 14.38 10.55 -3.61
CA ASP A 75 15.67 11.21 -3.46
C ASP A 75 16.72 10.29 -2.83
N GLU A 76 16.37 9.53 -1.79
CA GLU A 76 17.25 8.52 -1.20
C GLU A 76 17.67 7.45 -2.21
N LEU A 77 16.72 6.91 -2.99
CA LEU A 77 16.99 5.90 -4.02
C LEU A 77 17.90 6.45 -5.13
N LYS A 78 17.71 7.71 -5.53
CA LYS A 78 18.57 8.39 -6.50
C LYS A 78 20.00 8.53 -5.96
N LEU A 79 20.15 8.99 -4.72
CA LEU A 79 21.45 9.15 -4.07
C LEU A 79 22.21 7.82 -3.93
N GLN A 80 21.49 6.75 -3.60
CA GLN A 80 22.05 5.39 -3.54
C GLN A 80 22.53 4.93 -4.91
N ARG A 81 21.73 5.11 -5.98
CA ARG A 81 22.12 4.77 -7.35
C ARG A 81 23.36 5.53 -7.81
N GLU A 82 23.45 6.82 -7.50
CA GLU A 82 24.63 7.65 -7.83
C GLU A 82 25.88 7.19 -7.06
N LYS A 83 25.75 6.86 -5.77
CA LYS A 83 26.84 6.29 -4.97
C LYS A 83 27.31 4.92 -5.47
N THR A 84 26.41 4.06 -5.92
CA THR A 84 26.77 2.75 -6.49
C THR A 84 27.46 2.91 -7.84
N LYS A 85 26.99 3.83 -8.70
CA LYS A 85 27.64 4.14 -10.00
C LYS A 85 29.02 4.79 -9.85
N ALA A 86 29.25 5.57 -8.79
CA ALA A 86 30.56 6.18 -8.52
C ALA A 86 31.58 5.22 -7.90
N LYS A 87 31.16 4.01 -7.52
CA LYS A 87 32.01 2.97 -6.89
C LYS A 87 32.35 1.79 -7.80
N GLY A 88 31.80 1.72 -9.02
CA GLY A 88 32.13 0.73 -10.05
C GLY A 88 32.85 1.38 -11.21
#